data_AF-A0A2H1BUR4-F1
#
_entry.id   AF-A0A2H1BUR4-F1
#
_cell.length_a   1.000
_cell.length_b   1.000
_cell.length_c   1.000
_cell.angle_alpha   90.00
_cell.angle_beta   90.00
_cell.angle_gamma   90.00
#
_symmetry.space_group_name_H-M   'P 1'
#
loop_
_entity.id
_entity.type
_entity.pdbx_description
1 polymer ?
#
loop_
_entity_poly.entity_id
_entity_poly.type
_entity_poly.pdbx_seq_one_letter_code
_entity_poly.pdbx_strand_id
1 'polypeptide(L)'
;MDNGYTSPNYAVERAVLTSRCLKKSQIVGQVEDKIIFIVFSINSKDIYGNRMQTNKNETPHDPRGLLLVAVDQHAAHERVLLEQLENAWYKALIPWNSLYRDPILQAVPILQTKIPLRDKELIQFLEKDIQSDTSQSRVFGFDYEIKMEKESGQASLLLTKVPNLFVNGHCLSDEAKYNVISFMTALSGHQKRDKKQLLEKLRSIAYQFFQLKACRSAIRFGDRLTREEMKTLIQNLSKCRLPFQCAHGRPTCSPVAKLY
;
A
#
# COMPACT_ATOMS: atom_id res chain seq x y z
N MET A 1 17.04 14.22 -50.34
CA MET A 1 16.71 15.01 -49.14
C MET A 1 15.57 14.28 -48.45
N ASP A 2 15.90 13.29 -47.61
CA ASP A 2 14.90 12.59 -46.81
C ASP A 2 14.57 13.44 -45.60
N ASN A 3 13.37 14.00 -45.58
CA ASN A 3 12.81 14.63 -44.39
C ASN A 3 12.56 13.52 -43.36
N GLY A 4 13.46 13.40 -42.40
CA GLY A 4 13.37 12.47 -41.28
C GLY A 4 12.15 12.77 -40.41
N TYR A 5 10.99 12.25 -40.81
CA TYR A 5 9.82 12.17 -39.95
C TYR A 5 10.10 11.14 -38.86
N THR A 6 10.49 11.61 -37.68
CA THR A 6 10.40 10.80 -36.47
C THR A 6 8.92 10.61 -36.17
N SER A 7 8.43 9.37 -36.28
CA SER A 7 7.05 9.02 -35.99
C SER A 7 6.65 9.54 -34.60
N PRO A 8 5.47 10.18 -34.43
CA PRO A 8 4.98 10.64 -33.12
C PRO A 8 5.02 9.56 -32.03
N ASN A 9 4.92 8.28 -32.43
CA ASN A 9 4.95 7.13 -31.54
C ASN A 9 6.33 6.91 -30.88
N TYR A 10 7.42 7.30 -31.54
CA TYR A 10 8.78 7.05 -31.04
C TYR A 10 9.07 7.79 -29.72
N ALA A 11 8.48 8.96 -29.53
CA ALA A 11 8.60 9.72 -28.29
C ALA A 11 7.70 9.19 -27.18
N VAL A 12 6.54 8.60 -27.52
CA VAL A 12 5.61 7.96 -26.55
C VAL A 12 6.24 6.68 -26.00
N GLU A 13 6.88 5.88 -26.86
CA GLU A 13 7.56 4.63 -26.49
C GLU A 13 8.79 4.84 -25.59
N ARG A 14 9.42 6.03 -25.65
CA ARG A 14 10.63 6.36 -24.87
C ARG A 14 10.38 7.29 -23.70
N ALA A 15 9.21 7.90 -23.58
CA ALA A 15 8.90 8.82 -22.47
C ALA A 15 8.94 8.07 -21.13
N VAL A 16 9.87 8.46 -20.25
CA VAL A 16 9.98 7.88 -18.92
C VAL A 16 9.06 8.65 -17.98
N LEU A 17 7.95 8.03 -17.58
CA LEU A 17 7.11 8.61 -16.54
C LEU A 17 7.86 8.65 -15.21
N THR A 18 7.89 9.81 -14.57
CA THR A 18 8.47 10.00 -13.23
C THR A 18 7.45 10.60 -12.27
N SER A 19 7.65 10.44 -10.96
CA SER A 19 6.78 11.07 -9.95
C SER A 19 6.69 12.59 -10.14
N ARG A 20 7.73 13.22 -10.70
CA ARG A 20 7.75 14.65 -11.02
C ARG A 20 6.75 15.00 -12.12
N CYS A 21 6.58 14.12 -13.12
CA CYS A 21 5.59 14.27 -14.18
C CYS A 21 4.18 14.32 -13.59
N LEU A 22 3.84 13.36 -12.72
CA LEU A 22 2.55 13.33 -12.02
C LEU A 22 2.31 14.61 -11.22
N LYS A 23 3.32 15.06 -10.45
CA LYS A 23 3.21 16.27 -9.60
C LYS A 23 2.98 17.56 -10.39
N LYS A 24 3.51 17.66 -11.62
CA LYS A 24 3.37 18.84 -12.49
C LYS A 24 2.22 18.74 -13.48
N SER A 25 1.52 17.61 -13.50
CA SER A 25 0.47 17.36 -14.47
C SER A 25 -0.79 18.20 -14.22
N GLN A 26 -1.53 18.44 -15.29
CA GLN A 26 -2.85 19.05 -15.26
C GLN A 26 -3.89 17.99 -15.59
N ILE A 27 -5.03 18.03 -14.89
CA ILE A 27 -6.16 17.15 -15.17
C ILE A 27 -6.86 17.63 -16.44
N VAL A 28 -6.94 16.76 -17.44
CA VAL A 28 -7.77 16.97 -18.63
C VAL A 28 -9.23 16.65 -18.29
N GLY A 29 -9.46 15.47 -17.74
CA GLY A 29 -10.80 15.01 -17.35
C GLY A 29 -10.86 13.52 -17.09
N GLN A 30 -12.05 13.03 -16.80
CA GLN A 30 -12.37 11.62 -16.60
C GLN A 30 -13.10 11.07 -17.83
N VAL A 31 -12.79 9.84 -18.22
CA VAL A 31 -13.44 9.14 -19.34
C VAL A 31 -14.05 7.84 -18.84
N GLU A 32 -15.30 7.61 -19.23
CA GLU A 32 -16.15 6.47 -18.82
C GLU A 32 -16.29 6.26 -17.31
N ASP A 33 -15.98 7.27 -16.49
CA ASP A 33 -15.88 7.13 -15.03
C ASP A 33 -14.87 6.03 -14.59
N LYS A 34 -13.79 5.84 -15.39
CA LYS A 34 -12.74 4.81 -15.16
C LYS A 34 -11.31 5.35 -15.28
N ILE A 35 -11.07 6.19 -16.29
CA ILE A 35 -9.73 6.64 -16.66
C ILE A 35 -9.64 8.15 -16.46
N ILE A 36 -8.59 8.59 -15.78
CA ILE A 36 -8.26 10.01 -15.65
C ILE A 36 -7.18 10.33 -16.68
N PHE A 37 -7.45 11.33 -17.51
CA PHE A 37 -6.44 11.86 -18.42
C PHE A 37 -5.71 13.03 -17.78
N ILE A 38 -4.39 12.97 -17.84
CA ILE A 38 -3.50 14.04 -17.40
C ILE A 38 -2.57 14.47 -18.52
N VAL A 39 -2.15 15.73 -18.49
CA VAL A 39 -1.14 16.27 -19.41
C VAL A 39 -0.01 16.95 -18.66
N PHE A 40 1.21 16.84 -19.17
CA PHE A 40 2.34 17.63 -18.69
C PHE A 40 3.29 17.98 -19.84
N SER A 41 3.99 19.11 -19.71
CA SER A 41 5.01 19.52 -20.66
C SER A 41 6.22 18.60 -20.60
N ILE A 42 6.63 18.10 -21.76
CA ILE A 42 7.80 17.25 -21.89
C ILE A 42 9.06 18.13 -21.96
N ASN A 43 10.03 17.87 -21.10
CA ASN A 43 11.38 18.44 -21.25
C ASN A 43 12.37 17.34 -21.66
N SER A 44 13.50 17.72 -22.27
CA SER A 44 14.54 16.78 -22.72
C SER A 44 15.02 15.82 -21.62
N LYS A 45 15.04 16.27 -20.36
CA LYS A 45 15.41 15.44 -19.20
C LYS A 45 14.40 14.32 -18.89
N ASP A 46 13.13 14.49 -19.27
CA ASP A 46 12.05 13.53 -18.98
C ASP A 46 11.96 12.42 -20.05
N ILE A 47 12.49 12.65 -21.26
CA ILE A 47 12.48 11.67 -22.36
C ILE A 47 13.69 10.70 -22.28
N TYR A 48 14.88 11.19 -21.93
CA TYR A 48 16.12 10.43 -22.12
C TYR A 48 16.75 9.88 -20.82
N GLY A 49 16.25 10.26 -19.64
CA GLY A 49 16.90 9.93 -18.37
C GLY A 49 18.38 10.36 -18.33
N ASN A 50 19.15 9.85 -17.38
CA ASN A 50 20.60 10.14 -17.28
C ASN A 50 21.46 9.48 -18.38
N ARG A 51 20.87 8.75 -19.35
CA ARG A 51 21.61 8.11 -20.45
C ARG A 51 21.78 9.08 -21.62
N MET A 52 22.68 10.04 -21.47
CA MET A 52 23.35 10.64 -22.63
C MET A 52 24.43 9.66 -23.11
N GLN A 53 24.08 8.69 -23.96
CA GLN A 53 25.04 8.24 -24.97
C GLN A 53 24.75 9.07 -26.21
N THR A 54 25.52 10.14 -26.37
CA THR A 54 25.47 11.04 -27.51
C THR A 54 26.05 10.32 -28.73
N ASN A 55 25.18 9.77 -29.58
CA ASN A 55 25.53 9.68 -30.99
C ASN A 55 25.55 11.12 -31.52
N LYS A 56 26.74 11.62 -31.86
CA LYS A 56 27.05 13.02 -32.21
C LYS A 56 26.33 13.57 -33.46
N ASN A 57 25.38 12.83 -34.06
CA ASN A 57 24.77 13.17 -35.35
C ASN A 57 23.26 13.44 -35.28
N GLU A 58 22.62 13.41 -34.10
CA GLU A 58 21.22 13.81 -33.97
C GLU A 58 21.14 15.26 -33.48
N THR A 59 20.58 16.15 -34.29
CA THR A 59 20.20 17.50 -33.86
C THR A 59 19.21 17.37 -32.70
N PRO A 60 19.39 18.10 -31.58
CA PRO A 60 18.46 18.03 -30.47
C PRO A 60 17.12 18.61 -30.91
N HIS A 61 16.20 17.74 -31.33
CA HIS A 61 14.83 18.11 -31.61
C HIS A 61 14.25 18.70 -30.32
N ASP A 62 13.79 19.94 -30.42
CA ASP A 62 13.14 20.64 -29.33
C ASP A 62 11.95 19.80 -28.82
N PRO A 63 11.98 19.31 -27.57
CA PRO A 63 10.96 18.40 -27.05
C PRO A 63 9.69 19.13 -26.64
N ARG A 64 9.54 20.43 -26.95
CA ARG A 64 8.31 21.20 -26.72
C ARG A 64 7.09 20.42 -27.23
N GLY A 65 6.25 20.02 -26.29
CA GLY A 65 5.02 19.27 -26.52
C GLY A 65 4.43 18.84 -25.19
N LEU A 66 3.14 18.49 -25.18
CA LEU A 66 2.45 17.92 -24.03
C LEU A 66 2.38 16.41 -24.19
N LEU A 67 2.63 15.65 -23.12
CA LEU A 67 2.32 14.22 -23.11
C LEU A 67 0.95 14.02 -22.48
N LEU A 68 0.04 13.40 -23.22
CA LEU A 68 -1.23 12.88 -22.71
C LEU A 68 -0.99 11.50 -22.11
N VAL A 69 -1.38 11.32 -20.85
CA VAL A 69 -1.26 10.06 -20.12
C VAL A 69 -2.62 9.64 -19.58
N ALA A 70 -2.95 8.37 -19.80
CA ALA A 70 -4.10 7.72 -19.18
C ALA A 70 -3.69 7.16 -17.82
N VAL A 71 -4.49 7.43 -16.80
CA VAL A 71 -4.32 6.92 -15.44
C VAL A 71 -5.55 6.10 -15.09
N ASP A 72 -5.36 4.82 -14.77
CA ASP A 72 -6.41 3.97 -14.23
C ASP A 72 -6.73 4.43 -12.81
N GLN A 73 -7.95 4.97 -12.61
CA GLN A 73 -8.33 5.58 -11.32
C GLN A 73 -8.35 4.57 -10.18
N HIS A 74 -8.76 3.33 -10.48
CA HIS A 74 -8.85 2.26 -9.49
C HIS A 74 -7.45 1.83 -9.09
N ALA A 75 -6.63 1.46 -10.07
CA ALA A 75 -5.25 1.02 -9.84
C ALA A 75 -4.39 2.10 -9.15
N ALA A 76 -4.58 3.36 -9.52
CA ALA A 76 -3.94 4.50 -8.86
C ALA A 76 -4.38 4.63 -7.39
N HIS A 77 -5.68 4.56 -7.11
CA HIS A 77 -6.17 4.70 -5.75
C HIS A 77 -5.80 3.51 -4.87
N GLU A 78 -5.82 2.28 -5.41
CA GLU A 78 -5.31 1.08 -4.72
C GLU A 78 -3.86 1.28 -4.26
N ARG A 79 -2.98 1.80 -5.13
CA ARG A 79 -1.58 2.08 -4.78
C ARG A 79 -1.47 3.12 -3.67
N VAL A 80 -2.21 4.23 -3.79
CA VAL A 80 -2.23 5.28 -2.76
C VAL A 80 -2.64 4.71 -1.41
N LEU A 81 -3.74 3.95 -1.36
CA LEU A 81 -4.26 3.35 -0.13
C LEU A 81 -3.30 2.31 0.46
N LEU A 82 -2.71 1.45 -0.38
CA LEU A 82 -1.74 0.44 0.07
C LEU A 82 -0.54 1.10 0.77
N GLU A 83 0.06 2.12 0.16
CA GLU A 83 1.21 2.79 0.79
C GLU A 83 0.81 3.63 2.00
N GLN A 84 -0.40 4.19 2.05
CA GLN A 84 -0.91 4.85 3.25
C GLN A 84 -1.08 3.84 4.40
N LEU A 85 -1.64 2.66 4.13
CA LEU A 85 -1.77 1.55 5.09
C LEU A 85 -0.41 1.08 5.61
N GLU A 86 0.56 0.87 4.72
CA GLU A 86 1.93 0.48 5.13
C GLU A 86 2.58 1.55 6.01
N ASN A 87 2.42 2.83 5.66
CA ASN A 87 2.98 3.94 6.43
C ASN A 87 2.30 4.09 7.80
N ALA A 88 0.98 3.98 7.86
CA ALA A 88 0.22 3.98 9.11
C ALA A 88 0.66 2.83 10.02
N TRP A 89 0.83 1.64 9.44
CA TRP A 89 1.30 0.46 10.16
C TRP A 89 2.70 0.63 10.70
N TYR A 90 3.63 1.10 9.87
CA TYR A 90 5.00 1.36 10.30
C TYR A 90 5.07 2.36 11.47
N LYS A 91 4.27 3.43 11.41
CA LYS A 91 4.15 4.42 12.49
C LYS A 91 3.48 3.86 13.75
N ALA A 92 2.51 2.97 13.60
CA ALA A 92 1.86 2.33 14.74
C ALA A 92 2.78 1.34 15.46
N LEU A 93 3.69 0.68 14.73
CA LEU A 93 4.69 -0.22 15.31
C LEU A 93 5.85 0.54 16.00
N ILE A 94 6.05 1.83 15.71
CA ILE A 94 7.21 2.60 16.17
C ILE A 94 6.79 3.99 16.70
N PRO A 95 6.98 4.30 17.99
CA PRO A 95 7.67 3.52 19.02
C PRO A 95 6.79 2.41 19.61
N TRP A 96 7.43 1.34 20.09
CA TRP A 96 6.86 0.06 20.55
C TRP A 96 5.73 0.11 21.60
N ASN A 97 5.35 1.31 22.07
CA ASN A 97 4.34 1.54 23.09
C ASN A 97 3.29 2.59 22.68
N SER A 98 3.33 3.10 21.44
CA SER A 98 2.37 4.12 21.00
C SER A 98 1.10 3.45 20.50
N LEU A 99 0.27 3.01 21.44
CA LEU A 99 -1.08 2.57 21.12
C LEU A 99 -1.82 3.66 20.35
N TYR A 100 -2.36 3.24 19.20
CA TYR A 100 -3.67 3.63 18.72
C TYR A 100 -3.95 5.12 18.70
N ARG A 101 -3.45 5.78 17.66
CA ARG A 101 -4.05 7.02 17.18
C ARG A 101 -4.24 7.11 15.67
N ASP A 102 -3.79 6.13 14.90
CA ASP A 102 -4.09 6.13 13.46
C ASP A 102 -5.51 5.56 13.22
N PRO A 103 -6.45 6.35 12.67
CA PRO A 103 -7.83 5.92 12.42
C PRO A 103 -7.92 4.66 11.54
N ILE A 104 -6.92 4.41 10.69
CA ILE A 104 -6.92 3.31 9.73
C ILE A 104 -6.70 1.96 10.43
N LEU A 105 -6.06 1.96 11.61
CA LEU A 105 -5.68 0.73 12.32
C LEU A 105 -6.50 0.49 13.60
N GLN A 106 -7.62 1.18 13.78
CA GLN A 106 -8.45 1.04 14.97
C GLN A 106 -8.84 -0.42 15.27
N ALA A 107 -8.80 -0.76 16.56
CA ALA A 107 -9.19 -2.07 17.05
C ALA A 107 -10.72 -2.16 16.99
N VAL A 108 -11.22 -3.18 16.31
CA VAL A 108 -12.65 -3.42 16.14
C VAL A 108 -13.07 -4.66 16.90
N PRO A 109 -14.26 -4.67 17.53
CA PRO A 109 -14.80 -5.86 18.14
C PRO A 109 -15.11 -6.91 17.08
N ILE A 110 -14.83 -8.17 17.41
CA ILE A 110 -15.16 -9.34 16.61
C ILE A 110 -16.02 -10.30 17.41
N LEU A 111 -16.73 -11.19 16.71
CA LEU A 111 -17.29 -12.38 17.34
C LEU A 111 -16.15 -13.14 18.03
N GLN A 112 -16.36 -13.47 19.30
CA GLN A 112 -15.37 -14.13 20.12
C GLN A 112 -14.79 -15.34 19.39
N THR A 113 -13.50 -15.27 19.07
CA THR A 113 -12.84 -16.26 18.22
C THR A 113 -11.81 -17.02 19.06
N LYS A 114 -11.98 -18.34 19.11
CA LYS A 114 -11.05 -19.25 19.78
C LYS A 114 -10.01 -19.76 18.79
N ILE A 115 -8.73 -19.65 19.13
CA ILE A 115 -7.61 -20.17 18.34
C ILE A 115 -6.74 -21.07 19.23
N PRO A 116 -6.57 -22.36 18.91
CA PRO A 116 -5.69 -23.24 19.68
C PRO A 116 -4.24 -22.77 19.61
N LEU A 117 -3.57 -22.71 20.77
CA LEU A 117 -2.15 -22.41 20.87
C LEU A 117 -1.35 -23.70 21.09
N ARG A 118 -0.16 -23.77 20.48
CA ARG A 118 0.79 -24.90 20.63
C ARG A 118 2.19 -24.45 20.99
N ASP A 119 2.52 -23.20 20.69
CA ASP A 119 3.82 -22.61 20.93
C ASP A 119 3.95 -22.14 22.38
N LYS A 120 4.82 -22.81 23.16
CA LYS A 120 5.06 -22.49 24.57
C LYS A 120 5.71 -21.12 24.77
N GLU A 121 6.61 -20.70 23.88
CA GLU A 121 7.25 -19.38 23.97
C GLU A 121 6.20 -18.29 23.76
N LEU A 122 5.29 -18.49 22.80
CA LEU A 122 4.18 -17.58 22.57
C LEU A 122 3.23 -17.51 23.78
N ILE A 123 2.84 -18.66 24.34
CA ILE A 123 1.93 -18.70 25.51
C ILE A 123 2.53 -17.89 26.67
N GLN A 124 3.79 -18.16 27.03
CA GLN A 124 4.49 -17.44 28.10
C GLN A 124 4.58 -15.93 27.83
N PHE A 125 4.84 -15.54 26.58
CA PHE A 125 4.88 -14.14 26.18
C PHE A 125 3.52 -13.45 26.38
N LEU A 126 2.43 -14.07 25.92
CA LEU A 126 1.08 -13.52 26.04
C LEU A 126 0.59 -13.49 27.49
N GLU A 127 0.95 -14.49 28.31
CA GLU A 127 0.64 -14.50 29.75
C GLU A 127 1.33 -13.35 30.48
N LYS A 128 2.61 -13.12 30.19
CA LYS A 128 3.37 -12.00 30.77
C LYS A 128 2.80 -10.65 30.35
N ASP A 129 2.35 -10.55 29.10
CA ASP A 129 1.71 -9.35 28.57
C ASP A 129 0.40 -9.02 29.31
N ILE A 130 -0.48 -10.02 29.51
CA ILE A 130 -1.73 -9.88 30.27
C ILE A 130 -1.48 -9.40 31.72
N GLN A 131 -0.43 -9.91 32.37
CA GLN A 131 -0.11 -9.58 33.76
C GLN A 131 0.50 -8.19 33.96
N SER A 132 0.97 -7.54 32.90
CA SER A 132 1.79 -6.33 33.03
C SER A 132 1.01 -5.05 33.42
N ASP A 133 -0.31 -5.13 33.65
CA ASP A 133 -1.29 -4.13 34.15
C ASP A 133 -1.17 -2.68 33.63
N THR A 134 -0.37 -2.47 32.60
CA THR A 134 -0.45 -1.25 31.82
C THR A 134 -1.71 -1.38 30.98
N SER A 135 -2.66 -0.46 31.14
CA SER A 135 -3.85 -0.32 30.27
C SER A 135 -3.49 -0.07 28.78
N GLN A 136 -2.20 -0.14 28.46
CA GLN A 136 -1.53 -0.06 27.18
C GLN A 136 -1.08 -1.46 26.67
N SER A 137 -1.21 -2.55 27.43
CA SER A 137 -0.62 -3.85 27.06
C SER A 137 -1.50 -4.74 26.19
N ARG A 138 -2.56 -4.23 25.56
CA ARG A 138 -3.23 -5.00 24.50
C ARG A 138 -2.38 -4.87 23.24
N VAL A 139 -1.36 -5.73 23.14
CA VAL A 139 -0.32 -5.78 22.10
C VAL A 139 -0.91 -5.42 20.75
N PHE A 140 -0.47 -4.31 20.18
CA PHE A 140 -0.90 -3.84 18.86
C PHE A 140 -2.43 -3.89 18.64
N GLY A 141 -3.21 -3.68 19.70
CA GLY A 141 -4.69 -3.62 19.77
C GLY A 141 -5.41 -4.89 19.39
N PHE A 142 -4.80 -6.01 19.75
CA PHE A 142 -5.50 -7.25 19.98
C PHE A 142 -6.00 -7.29 21.43
N ASP A 143 -7.31 -7.50 21.61
CA ASP A 143 -7.90 -7.77 22.91
C ASP A 143 -8.10 -9.27 23.05
N TYR A 144 -7.40 -9.89 23.99
CA TYR A 144 -7.38 -11.34 24.13
C TYR A 144 -7.26 -11.85 25.56
N GLU A 145 -7.70 -13.10 25.75
CA GLU A 145 -7.50 -13.89 26.97
C GLU A 145 -6.88 -15.25 26.59
N ILE A 146 -6.25 -15.91 27.55
CA ILE A 146 -5.77 -17.29 27.40
C ILE A 146 -6.60 -18.21 28.29
N LYS A 147 -7.12 -19.30 27.73
CA LYS A 147 -7.84 -20.34 28.46
C LYS A 147 -7.15 -21.67 28.32
N MET A 148 -6.96 -22.35 29.45
CA MET A 148 -6.49 -23.73 29.51
C MET A 148 -7.69 -24.69 29.43
N GLU A 149 -7.66 -25.61 28.47
CA GLU A 149 -8.66 -26.66 28.37
C GLU A 149 -8.39 -27.76 29.39
N LYS A 150 -9.39 -28.06 30.23
CA LYS A 150 -9.26 -29.03 31.32
C LYS A 150 -9.02 -30.47 30.84
N GLU A 151 -9.55 -30.82 29.67
CA GLU A 151 -9.51 -32.20 29.14
C GLU A 151 -8.26 -32.46 28.31
N SER A 152 -7.85 -31.51 27.46
CA SER A 152 -6.70 -31.65 26.56
C SER A 152 -5.40 -31.09 27.16
N GLY A 153 -5.48 -30.27 28.21
CA GLY A 153 -4.36 -29.49 28.72
C GLY A 153 -3.86 -28.42 27.74
N GLN A 154 -4.56 -28.19 26.62
CA GLN A 154 -4.13 -27.29 25.57
C GLN A 154 -4.57 -25.84 25.87
N ALA A 155 -3.65 -24.89 25.68
CA ALA A 155 -3.96 -23.48 25.75
C ALA A 155 -4.71 -23.02 24.48
N SER A 156 -5.67 -22.11 24.66
CA SER A 156 -6.38 -21.45 23.55
C SER A 156 -6.39 -19.94 23.76
N LEU A 157 -6.14 -19.21 22.67
CA LEU A 157 -6.29 -17.77 22.60
C LEU A 157 -7.76 -17.42 22.31
N LEU A 158 -8.31 -16.49 23.08
CA LEU A 158 -9.67 -16.00 22.94
C LEU A 158 -9.64 -14.54 22.53
N LEU A 159 -9.87 -14.28 21.24
CA LEU A 159 -9.84 -12.93 20.68
C LEU A 159 -11.23 -12.27 20.75
N THR A 160 -11.28 -11.01 21.20
CA THR A 160 -12.51 -10.21 21.29
C THR A 160 -12.43 -8.90 20.51
N LYS A 161 -11.23 -8.34 20.36
CA LYS A 161 -10.95 -7.25 19.41
C LYS A 161 -9.65 -7.50 18.68
N VAL A 162 -9.58 -7.01 17.45
CA VAL A 162 -8.38 -7.08 16.62
C VAL A 162 -8.26 -5.80 15.80
N PRO A 163 -7.07 -5.46 15.26
CA PRO A 163 -6.96 -4.36 14.30
C PRO A 163 -7.90 -4.59 13.12
N ASN A 164 -8.63 -3.55 12.70
CA ASN A 164 -9.57 -3.62 11.57
C ASN A 164 -8.93 -4.23 10.31
N LEU A 165 -7.61 -4.08 10.16
CA LEU A 165 -6.81 -4.71 9.12
C LEU A 165 -7.13 -6.21 8.91
N PHE A 166 -7.30 -6.98 9.99
CA PHE A 166 -7.49 -8.44 9.93
C PHE A 166 -8.95 -8.86 9.68
N VAL A 167 -9.90 -7.93 9.73
CA VAL A 167 -11.33 -8.27 9.74
C VAL A 167 -11.98 -7.97 8.40
N ASN A 168 -12.86 -8.87 7.99
CA ASN A 168 -13.84 -8.63 6.95
C ASN A 168 -15.26 -8.79 7.55
N GLY A 169 -15.89 -7.69 7.93
CA GLY A 169 -17.16 -7.71 8.68
C GLY A 169 -16.91 -7.85 10.18
N HIS A 170 -17.46 -8.90 10.81
CA HIS A 170 -17.34 -9.15 12.27
C HIS A 170 -16.67 -10.49 12.62
N CYS A 171 -16.10 -11.20 11.65
CA CYS A 171 -15.46 -12.50 11.85
C CYS A 171 -14.04 -12.54 11.25
N LEU A 172 -13.21 -13.42 11.82
CA LEU A 172 -11.90 -13.79 11.27
C LEU A 172 -12.05 -15.04 10.42
N SER A 173 -11.63 -14.96 9.15
CA SER A 173 -11.44 -16.16 8.32
C SER A 173 -10.33 -17.05 8.91
N ASP A 174 -10.27 -18.32 8.50
CA ASP A 174 -9.22 -19.23 8.99
C ASP A 174 -7.81 -18.76 8.59
N GLU A 175 -7.69 -18.18 7.41
CA GLU A 175 -6.46 -17.51 6.97
C GLU A 175 -6.10 -16.32 7.87
N ALA A 176 -7.09 -15.50 8.26
CA ALA A 176 -6.85 -14.39 9.18
C ALA A 176 -6.41 -14.90 10.56
N LYS A 177 -7.01 -15.97 11.09
CA LYS A 177 -6.60 -16.60 12.34
C LYS A 177 -5.14 -17.06 12.29
N TYR A 178 -4.73 -17.73 11.20
CA TYR A 178 -3.35 -18.16 11.02
C TYR A 178 -2.36 -16.98 11.02
N ASN A 179 -2.69 -15.90 10.32
CA ASN A 179 -1.84 -14.71 10.27
C ASN A 179 -1.78 -13.97 11.60
N VAL A 180 -2.87 -13.92 12.38
CA VAL A 180 -2.85 -13.37 13.74
C VAL A 180 -1.88 -14.15 14.62
N ILE A 181 -1.92 -15.49 14.59
CA ILE A 181 -0.95 -16.31 15.31
C ILE A 181 0.47 -16.09 14.81
N SER A 182 0.69 -16.07 13.49
CA SER A 182 2.01 -15.81 12.90
C SER A 182 2.57 -14.45 13.32
N PHE A 183 1.71 -13.43 13.38
CA PHE A 183 2.04 -12.08 13.84
C PHE A 183 2.44 -12.08 15.32
N MET A 184 1.63 -12.69 16.19
CA MET A 184 1.93 -12.78 17.63
C MET A 184 3.20 -13.59 17.90
N THR A 185 3.44 -14.69 17.18
CA THR A 185 4.70 -15.46 17.26
C THR A 185 5.90 -14.64 16.76
N ALA A 186 5.72 -13.83 15.71
CA ALA A 186 6.80 -12.96 15.25
C ALA A 186 7.18 -11.93 16.32
N LEU A 187 6.20 -11.45 17.08
CA LEU A 187 6.37 -10.52 18.20
C LEU A 187 6.96 -11.18 19.44
N SER A 188 6.57 -12.40 19.82
CA SER A 188 7.15 -13.06 21.00
C SER A 188 8.68 -13.20 20.88
N GLY A 189 9.18 -13.43 19.66
CA GLY A 189 10.60 -13.49 19.35
C GLY A 189 11.32 -12.14 19.17
N HIS A 190 10.67 -10.99 19.44
CA HIS A 190 11.22 -9.67 19.09
C HIS A 190 12.58 -9.38 19.76
N GLN A 191 12.78 -9.81 21.01
CA GLN A 191 14.03 -9.58 21.75
C GLN A 191 15.25 -10.25 21.10
N LYS A 192 15.04 -11.30 20.31
CA LYS A 192 16.09 -12.07 19.63
C LYS A 192 16.43 -11.51 18.24
N ARG A 193 15.70 -10.49 17.75
CA ARG A 193 15.79 -10.03 16.35
C ARG A 193 16.24 -8.58 16.24
N ASP A 194 16.96 -8.28 15.16
CA ASP A 194 17.16 -6.90 14.74
C ASP A 194 15.82 -6.23 14.41
N LYS A 195 15.67 -4.95 14.79
CA LYS A 195 14.42 -4.20 14.63
C LYS A 195 13.95 -4.12 13.18
N LYS A 196 14.88 -3.96 12.23
CA LYS A 196 14.55 -3.89 10.80
C LYS A 196 14.05 -5.24 10.30
N GLN A 197 14.71 -6.33 10.69
CA GLN A 197 14.30 -7.68 10.31
C GLN A 197 12.91 -8.02 10.84
N LEU A 198 12.61 -7.63 12.08
CA LEU A 198 11.29 -7.82 12.66
C LEU A 198 10.21 -7.04 11.92
N LEU A 199 10.46 -5.76 11.60
CA LEU A 199 9.51 -4.92 10.86
C LEU A 199 9.19 -5.50 9.49
N GLU A 200 10.20 -5.98 8.75
CA GLU A 200 9.98 -6.66 7.48
C GLU A 200 9.20 -7.97 7.63
N LYS A 201 9.46 -8.74 8.70
CA LYS A 201 8.68 -9.95 8.98
C LYS A 201 7.21 -9.63 9.28
N LEU A 202 6.95 -8.66 10.16
CA LEU A 202 5.59 -8.23 10.49
C LEU A 202 4.87 -7.66 9.26
N ARG A 203 5.59 -6.88 8.44
CA ARG A 203 5.08 -6.38 7.17
C ARG A 203 4.70 -7.53 6.23
N SER A 204 5.55 -8.56 6.08
CA SER A 204 5.25 -9.69 5.19
C SER A 204 3.98 -10.45 5.59
N ILE A 205 3.71 -10.58 6.90
CA ILE A 205 2.50 -11.23 7.42
C ILE A 205 1.26 -10.35 7.16
N ALA A 206 1.41 -9.04 7.34
CA ALA A 206 0.32 -8.07 7.19
C ALA A 206 0.04 -7.68 5.72
N TYR A 207 0.98 -7.91 4.80
CA TYR A 207 0.95 -7.34 3.45
C TYR A 207 -0.29 -7.70 2.65
N GLN A 208 -0.71 -8.97 2.71
CA GLN A 208 -1.93 -9.43 2.02
C GLN A 208 -3.19 -8.73 2.54
N PHE A 209 -3.25 -8.38 3.83
CA PHE A 209 -4.36 -7.63 4.39
C PHE A 209 -4.33 -6.17 3.94
N PHE A 210 -3.15 -5.57 3.77
CA PHE A 210 -3.05 -4.23 3.18
C PHE A 210 -3.57 -4.23 1.74
N GLN A 211 -3.17 -5.21 0.93
CA GLN A 211 -3.65 -5.35 -0.45
C GLN A 211 -5.18 -5.51 -0.49
N LEU A 212 -5.73 -6.39 0.33
CA LEU A 212 -7.16 -6.64 0.40
C LEU A 212 -7.96 -5.40 0.84
N LYS A 213 -7.48 -4.69 1.88
CA LYS A 213 -8.12 -3.47 2.38
C LYS A 213 -8.03 -2.32 1.37
N ALA A 214 -6.88 -2.15 0.72
CA ALA A 214 -6.68 -1.13 -0.31
C ALA A 214 -7.63 -1.38 -1.50
N CYS A 215 -7.70 -2.62 -1.99
CA CYS A 215 -8.57 -3.00 -3.10
C CYS A 215 -10.06 -2.71 -2.81
N ARG A 216 -10.54 -3.09 -1.63
CA ARG A 216 -11.95 -2.92 -1.25
C ARG A 216 -12.38 -1.49 -0.97
N SER A 217 -11.43 -0.64 -0.57
CA SER A 217 -11.66 0.76 -0.23
C SER A 217 -11.33 1.71 -1.38
N ALA A 218 -10.70 1.20 -2.45
CA ALA A 218 -10.37 1.97 -3.62
C ALA A 218 -11.61 2.45 -4.37
N ILE A 219 -11.42 3.53 -5.13
CA ILE A 219 -12.43 4.06 -6.06
C ILE A 219 -12.73 2.95 -7.05
N ARG A 220 -14.01 2.69 -7.31
CA ARG A 220 -14.48 1.64 -8.20
C ARG A 220 -14.59 2.15 -9.63
N PHE A 221 -14.63 1.23 -10.58
CA PHE A 221 -15.02 1.56 -11.94
C PHE A 221 -16.48 2.02 -11.96
N GLY A 222 -16.75 3.15 -12.62
CA GLY A 222 -18.06 3.78 -12.65
C GLY A 222 -18.24 4.89 -11.61
N ASP A 223 -17.28 5.08 -10.70
CA ASP A 223 -17.32 6.20 -9.77
C ASP A 223 -16.90 7.49 -10.50
N ARG A 224 -17.83 8.43 -10.62
CA ARG A 224 -17.54 9.76 -11.16
C ARG A 224 -16.76 10.57 -10.12
N LEU A 225 -15.65 11.17 -10.54
CA LEU A 225 -14.81 12.01 -9.70
C LEU A 225 -14.92 13.47 -10.12
N THR A 226 -15.00 14.35 -9.13
CA THR A 226 -14.80 15.78 -9.33
C THR A 226 -13.35 16.06 -9.75
N ARG A 227 -13.12 17.22 -10.37
CA ARG A 227 -11.76 17.62 -10.79
C ARG A 227 -10.79 17.69 -9.61
N GLU A 228 -11.29 18.05 -8.44
CA GLU A 228 -10.50 18.18 -7.22
C GLU A 228 -10.16 16.83 -6.60
N GLU A 229 -11.06 15.85 -6.67
CA GLU A 229 -10.76 14.46 -6.30
C GLU A 229 -9.71 13.85 -7.25
N MET A 230 -9.87 14.05 -8.56
CA MET A 230 -8.87 13.61 -9.55
C MET A 230 -7.50 14.21 -9.25
N LYS A 231 -7.43 15.53 -9.03
CA LYS A 231 -6.20 16.24 -8.71
C LYS A 231 -5.57 15.70 -7.43
N THR A 232 -6.37 15.49 -6.38
CA THR A 232 -5.91 14.93 -5.10
C THR A 232 -5.36 13.52 -5.27
N LEU A 233 -6.04 12.67 -6.04
CA LEU A 233 -5.58 11.31 -6.35
C LEU A 233 -4.21 11.33 -7.05
N ILE A 234 -4.06 12.12 -8.11
CA ILE A 234 -2.79 12.23 -8.85
C ILE A 234 -1.68 12.80 -7.99
N GLN A 235 -1.98 13.78 -7.13
CA GLN A 235 -1.01 14.34 -6.18
C GLN A 235 -0.57 13.30 -5.14
N ASN A 236 -1.50 12.51 -4.60
CA ASN A 236 -1.17 11.44 -3.66
C ASN A 236 -0.39 10.32 -4.33
N LEU A 237 -0.77 9.93 -5.55
CA LEU A 237 -0.04 8.96 -6.35
C LEU A 237 1.40 9.43 -6.58
N SER A 238 1.62 10.71 -6.88
CA SER A 238 2.97 11.25 -7.08
C SER A 238 3.89 11.16 -5.85
N LYS A 239 3.32 10.96 -4.65
CA LYS A 239 4.08 10.79 -3.40
C LYS A 239 4.39 9.31 -3.10
N CYS A 240 3.77 8.38 -3.82
CA CYS A 240 4.02 6.96 -3.65
C CYS A 240 5.42 6.58 -4.11
N ARG A 241 5.98 5.55 -3.48
CA ARG A 241 7.26 4.92 -3.85
C ARG A 241 7.15 4.21 -5.20
N LEU A 242 6.02 3.55 -5.46
CA LEU A 242 5.77 2.81 -6.71
C LEU A 242 4.53 3.35 -7.46
N PRO A 243 4.57 4.61 -7.93
CA PRO A 243 3.39 5.28 -8.45
C PRO A 243 2.90 4.73 -9.80
N PHE A 244 3.72 3.95 -10.49
CA PHE A 244 3.45 3.39 -11.82
C PHE A 244 3.02 1.92 -11.79
N GLN A 245 2.83 1.35 -10.60
CA GLN A 245 2.47 -0.04 -10.40
C GLN A 245 1.38 -0.15 -9.33
N CYS A 246 0.27 -0.86 -9.58
CA CYS A 246 -0.78 -1.05 -8.60
C CYS A 246 -0.36 -2.05 -7.50
N ALA A 247 -1.22 -2.27 -6.51
CA ALA A 247 -0.98 -3.24 -5.42
C ALA A 247 -0.69 -4.67 -5.90
N HIS A 248 -1.17 -5.02 -7.10
CA HIS A 248 -1.07 -6.34 -7.72
C HIS A 248 -0.05 -6.42 -8.87
N GLY A 249 0.68 -5.34 -9.12
CA GLY A 249 1.76 -5.34 -10.11
C GLY A 249 1.41 -4.80 -11.50
N ARG A 250 0.14 -4.43 -11.76
CA ARG A 250 -0.30 -3.88 -13.05
C ARG A 250 0.12 -2.40 -13.21
N PRO A 251 0.33 -1.90 -14.44
CA PRO A 251 0.58 -0.48 -14.66
C PRO A 251 -0.57 0.40 -14.17
N THR A 252 -0.28 1.51 -13.51
CA THR A 252 -1.30 2.53 -13.14
C THR A 252 -1.45 3.62 -14.18
N CYS A 253 -0.40 3.90 -14.94
CA CYS A 253 -0.33 4.98 -15.93
C CYS A 253 0.19 4.44 -17.26
N SER A 254 -0.35 4.97 -18.36
CA SER A 254 0.11 4.65 -19.72
C SER A 254 0.16 5.92 -20.59
N PRO A 255 1.31 6.24 -21.20
CA PRO A 255 1.38 7.29 -22.22
C PRO A 255 0.45 6.98 -23.40
N VAL A 256 -0.32 7.97 -23.85
CA VAL A 256 -1.30 7.81 -24.94
C VAL A 256 -0.87 8.54 -26.20
N ALA A 257 -0.51 9.81 -26.07
CA ALA A 257 -0.15 10.64 -27.23
C ALA A 257 0.76 11.80 -26.83
N LYS A 258 1.59 12.23 -27.78
CA LYS A 258 2.31 13.50 -27.70
C LYS A 258 1.57 14.54 -28.53
N LEU A 259 1.27 15.68 -27.91
CA LEU A 259 0.57 16.81 -28.50
C LEU A 259 1.59 17.90 -28.79
N TYR A 260 1.57 18.44 -30.00
CA TYR A 260 2.45 19.52 -30.48
C TYR A 260 1.68 20.83 -30.60
#